data_AF-A0A1B1C3U0-F1
#
_entry.id   AF-A0A1B1C3U0-F1
#
_cell.length_a   1.000
_cell.length_b   1.000
_cell.length_c   1.000
_cell.angle_alpha   90.00
_cell.angle_beta   90.00
_cell.angle_gamma   90.00
#
_symmetry.space_group_name_H-M   'P 1'
#
loop_
_entity.id
_entity.type
_entity.pdbx_description
1 polymer ?
#
loop_
_entity_poly.entity_id
_entity_poly.type
_entity_poly.pdbx_seq_one_letter_code
_entity_poly.pdbx_strand_id
1 'polypeptide(L)'
;MSPDNIDRIRTMHRAYYHHSIDGLPDGWTQLIMNFLHAMDGIGDLTDSVSIRFERCPDGCRAFVFPEMSRWHPEQMNTLRIAQRELYGLSQQTCEICGNPGAMEGKRVLCIGHAGGVAEKAAREQALYDEVASLFPEGHGSAIDLGVPEHLWDLLSTTLRAILKLVESEDIVGKVLITRIEFDGEALFVRVCYQNLEAVFLGIQMSINEMISDLEVLSDEATRKHNLGGSDAS
;
A
#
# COMPACT_ATOMS: atom_id res chain seq x y z
N MET A 1 1.64 5.80 7.90
CA MET A 1 1.85 5.17 9.21
C MET A 1 0.49 4.71 9.72
N SER A 2 0.41 3.61 10.45
CA SER A 2 -0.82 3.06 10.98
C SER A 2 -1.40 3.96 12.08
N PRO A 3 -2.73 3.97 12.26
CA PRO A 3 -3.37 4.78 13.30
C PRO A 3 -2.79 4.53 14.69
N ASP A 4 -2.52 3.27 15.05
CA ASP A 4 -1.96 2.89 16.36
C ASP A 4 -0.57 3.50 16.60
N ASN A 5 0.29 3.48 15.58
CA ASN A 5 1.63 4.07 15.66
C ASN A 5 1.56 5.61 15.75
N ILE A 6 0.66 6.23 14.99
CA ILE A 6 0.41 7.67 15.03
C ILE A 6 -0.06 8.08 16.44
N ASP A 7 -1.04 7.37 17.00
CA ASP A 7 -1.58 7.68 18.32
C ASP A 7 -0.55 7.46 19.43
N ARG A 8 0.30 6.44 19.30
CA ARG A 8 1.45 6.24 20.20
C ARG A 8 2.41 7.43 20.17
N ILE A 9 2.84 7.88 18.98
CA ILE A 9 3.73 9.05 18.85
C ILE A 9 3.06 10.31 19.39
N ARG A 10 1.80 10.54 19.04
CA ARG A 10 1.01 11.69 19.49
C ARG A 10 0.86 11.74 21.01
N THR A 11 0.71 10.59 21.65
CA THR A 11 0.60 10.49 23.11
C THR A 11 1.94 10.73 23.80
N MET A 12 3.02 10.15 23.29
CA MET A 12 4.35 10.23 23.92
C MET A 12 5.08 11.56 23.66
N HIS A 13 4.93 12.13 22.47
CA HIS A 13 5.66 13.31 22.02
C HIS A 13 4.70 14.41 21.55
N ARG A 14 3.66 14.66 22.36
CA ARG A 14 2.58 15.61 22.03
C ARG A 14 3.08 16.99 21.61
N ALA A 15 4.13 17.49 22.26
CA ALA A 15 4.65 18.84 22.03
C ALA A 15 5.31 19.00 20.65
N TYR A 16 5.85 17.93 20.08
CA TYR A 16 6.49 17.95 18.75
C TYR A 16 5.64 17.35 17.63
N TYR A 17 4.46 16.81 17.97
CA TYR A 17 3.65 16.09 17.00
C TYR A 17 3.16 17.05 15.91
N HIS A 18 3.41 16.67 14.66
CA HIS A 18 2.93 17.36 13.47
C HIS A 18 2.35 16.33 12.49
N HIS A 19 1.25 16.71 11.81
CA HIS A 19 0.51 15.83 10.88
C HIS A 19 1.36 15.24 9.74
N SER A 20 2.54 15.80 9.46
CA SER A 20 3.49 15.22 8.50
C SER A 20 3.96 13.81 8.89
N ILE A 21 3.86 13.42 10.15
CA ILE A 21 4.22 12.07 10.63
C ILE A 21 3.28 11.01 10.04
N ASP A 22 2.01 11.37 9.82
CA ASP A 22 0.97 10.42 9.40
C ASP A 22 1.30 9.80 8.03
N GLY A 23 1.94 10.58 7.15
CA GLY A 23 2.39 10.15 5.82
C GLY A 23 3.70 9.37 5.80
N LEU A 24 4.33 9.12 6.94
CA LEU A 24 5.59 8.37 7.00
C LEU A 24 5.36 6.85 6.96
N PRO A 25 6.37 6.06 6.53
CA PRO A 25 6.30 4.60 6.58
C PRO A 25 6.24 4.03 8.01
N ASP A 26 5.55 2.91 8.18
CA ASP A 26 5.37 2.27 9.49
C ASP A 26 6.66 1.76 10.12
N GLY A 27 7.55 1.20 9.30
CA GLY A 27 8.85 0.72 9.75
C GLY A 27 9.73 1.82 10.34
N TRP A 28 9.42 3.09 10.10
CA TRP A 28 10.17 4.23 10.64
C TRP A 28 9.64 4.73 11.98
N THR A 29 8.57 4.16 12.53
CA THR A 29 7.97 4.58 13.81
C THR A 29 9.02 4.74 14.91
N GLN A 30 9.89 3.73 15.11
CA GLN A 30 10.92 3.78 16.14
C GLN A 30 12.02 4.82 15.84
N LEU A 31 12.38 5.02 14.57
CA LEU A 31 13.34 6.08 14.17
C LEU A 31 12.82 7.46 14.52
N ILE A 32 11.53 7.72 14.23
CA ILE A 32 10.88 8.98 14.52
C ILE A 32 10.80 9.20 16.04
N MET A 33 10.38 8.18 16.80
CA MET A 33 10.36 8.26 18.27
C MET A 33 11.75 8.53 18.85
N ASN A 34 12.80 7.86 18.35
CA ASN A 34 14.17 8.09 18.81
C ASN A 34 14.64 9.52 18.50
N PHE A 35 14.32 10.05 17.32
CA PHE A 35 14.62 11.43 16.97
C PHE A 35 13.89 12.42 17.88
N LEU A 36 12.58 12.23 18.10
CA LEU A 36 11.79 13.09 19.00
C LEU A 36 12.28 13.01 20.44
N HIS A 37 12.70 11.84 20.91
CA HIS A 37 13.33 11.69 22.21
C HIS A 37 14.70 12.39 22.30
N ALA A 38 15.49 12.34 21.23
CA ALA A 38 16.74 13.10 21.16
C ALA A 38 16.50 14.61 21.25
N MET A 39 15.36 15.11 20.73
CA MET A 39 14.98 16.52 20.84
C MET A 39 14.72 16.95 22.29
N ASP A 40 14.14 16.08 23.12
CA ASP A 40 14.00 16.33 24.58
C ASP A 40 15.37 16.53 25.26
N GLY A 41 16.42 15.93 24.71
CA GLY A 41 17.79 16.07 25.20
C GLY A 41 18.47 17.39 24.78
N ILE A 42 17.91 18.16 23.84
CA ILE A 42 18.52 19.40 23.31
C ILE A 42 18.08 20.60 24.17
N GLY A 43 18.24 20.50 25.49
CA GLY A 43 17.88 21.56 26.44
C GLY A 43 16.37 21.71 26.68
N ASP A 44 15.96 22.80 27.35
CA ASP A 44 14.57 23.04 27.79
C ASP A 44 13.69 23.56 26.64
N LEU A 45 13.65 22.81 25.54
CA LEU A 45 13.04 23.20 24.26
C LEU A 45 11.71 22.51 23.98
N THR A 46 11.18 21.75 24.95
CA THR A 46 9.97 20.93 24.80
C THR A 46 8.77 21.68 24.23
N ASP A 47 8.67 23.00 24.46
CA ASP A 47 7.56 23.84 23.99
C ASP A 47 7.99 24.94 23.00
N SER A 48 9.21 24.89 22.46
CA SER A 48 9.81 26.00 21.70
C SER A 48 10.26 25.62 20.30
N VAL A 49 9.77 24.49 19.78
CA VAL A 49 10.25 23.93 18.52
C VAL A 49 9.13 23.27 17.73
N SER A 50 8.97 23.71 16.50
CA SER A 50 8.09 23.07 15.53
C SER A 50 8.90 22.10 14.66
N ILE A 51 8.44 20.85 14.56
CA ILE A 51 9.11 19.79 13.80
C ILE A 51 8.22 19.32 12.66
N ARG A 52 8.76 19.29 11.45
CA ARG A 52 8.11 18.73 10.26
C ARG A 52 8.98 17.64 9.65
N PHE A 53 8.35 16.55 9.25
CA PHE A 53 9.03 15.47 8.54
C PHE A 53 8.66 15.49 7.06
N GLU A 54 9.58 15.02 6.23
CA GLU A 54 9.37 14.82 4.80
C GLU A 54 9.98 13.49 4.38
N ARG A 55 9.16 12.65 3.76
CA ARG A 55 9.61 11.42 3.12
C ARG A 55 10.11 11.78 1.72
N CYS A 56 11.42 11.70 1.55
CA CYS A 56 12.10 11.82 0.27
C CYS A 56 12.29 10.43 -0.38
N PRO A 57 12.56 10.34 -1.69
CA PRO A 57 12.83 9.07 -2.36
C PRO A 57 14.04 8.30 -1.78
N ASP A 58 14.92 9.02 -1.12
CA ASP A 58 16.19 8.59 -0.54
C ASP A 58 16.16 8.56 1.00
N GLY A 59 15.00 8.66 1.65
CA GLY A 59 14.91 8.58 3.12
C GLY A 59 13.99 9.62 3.76
N CYS A 60 14.24 9.94 5.02
CA CYS A 60 13.45 10.85 5.83
C CYS A 60 14.26 12.09 6.22
N ARG A 61 13.70 13.28 6.01
CA ARG A 61 14.28 14.55 6.46
C ARG A 61 13.40 15.15 7.55
N ALA A 62 14.02 15.62 8.63
CA ALA A 62 13.36 16.39 9.67
C ALA A 62 13.77 17.85 9.58
N PHE A 63 12.78 18.74 9.46
CA PHE A 63 12.92 20.18 9.51
C PHE A 63 12.51 20.67 10.88
N VAL A 64 13.44 21.27 11.59
CA VAL A 64 13.26 21.71 12.97
C VAL A 64 13.33 23.24 12.97
N PHE A 65 12.22 23.87 13.33
CA PHE A 65 12.09 25.31 13.41
C PHE A 65 12.12 25.76 14.87
N PRO A 66 13.14 26.50 15.30
CA PRO A 66 13.19 27.05 16.64
C PRO A 66 12.28 28.27 16.76
N GLU A 67 11.32 28.23 17.67
CA GLU A 67 10.41 29.35 17.94
C GLU A 67 11.02 30.38 18.91
N MET A 68 12.09 30.00 19.62
CA MET A 68 12.91 30.92 20.40
C MET A 68 14.13 31.44 19.62
N SER A 69 14.46 32.71 19.85
CA SER A 69 15.43 33.47 19.05
C SER A 69 16.92 33.18 19.34
N ARG A 70 17.27 32.35 20.35
CA ARG A 70 18.69 32.10 20.71
C ARG A 70 18.94 30.64 21.08
N TRP A 71 19.27 29.83 20.09
CA TRP A 71 19.88 28.53 20.32
C TRP A 71 21.39 28.68 20.50
N HIS A 72 21.96 27.96 21.45
CA HIS A 72 23.41 27.90 21.60
C HIS A 72 24.05 27.09 20.45
N PRO A 73 25.29 27.41 20.04
CA PRO A 73 25.99 26.68 18.99
C PRO A 73 26.07 25.16 19.23
N GLU A 74 26.19 24.74 20.48
CA GLU A 74 26.20 23.33 20.87
C GLU A 74 24.85 22.65 20.59
N GLN A 75 23.73 23.28 20.95
CA GLN A 75 22.38 22.79 20.66
C GLN A 75 22.13 22.67 19.15
N MET A 76 22.56 23.68 18.37
CA MET A 76 22.48 23.64 16.91
C MET A 76 23.29 22.49 16.32
N ASN A 77 24.48 22.21 16.87
CA ASN A 77 25.29 21.10 16.41
C ASN A 77 24.67 19.75 16.78
N THR A 78 24.11 19.60 17.98
CA THR A 78 23.40 18.37 18.41
C THR A 78 22.19 18.12 17.52
N LEU A 79 21.39 19.14 17.21
CA LEU A 79 20.28 19.03 16.26
C LEU A 79 20.77 18.56 14.90
N ARG A 80 21.83 19.16 14.37
CA ARG A 80 22.39 18.77 13.07
C ARG A 80 22.85 17.30 13.06
N ILE A 81 23.40 16.81 14.17
CA ILE A 81 23.79 15.40 14.31
C ILE A 81 22.55 14.51 14.30
N ALA A 82 21.53 14.82 15.11
CA ALA A 82 20.28 14.06 15.16
C ALA A 82 19.56 14.02 13.80
N GLN A 83 19.52 15.14 13.07
CA GLN A 83 18.93 15.19 11.72
C GLN A 83 19.69 14.32 10.71
N ARG A 84 21.03 14.32 10.78
CA ARG A 84 21.87 13.49 9.90
C ARG A 84 21.73 12.01 10.23
N GLU A 85 21.65 11.68 11.52
CA GLU A 85 21.46 10.31 11.98
C GLU A 85 20.09 9.77 11.56
N LEU A 86 19.02 10.54 11.75
CA LEU A 86 17.69 10.17 11.26
C LEU A 86 17.70 9.89 9.74
N TYR A 87 18.28 10.81 8.96
CA TYR A 87 18.37 10.65 7.51
C TYR A 87 19.20 9.41 7.13
N GLY A 88 20.37 9.22 7.72
CA GLY A 88 21.23 8.06 7.46
C GLY A 88 20.60 6.72 7.87
N LEU A 89 19.89 6.67 8.99
CA LEU A 89 19.18 5.47 9.44
C LEU A 89 17.98 5.17 8.54
N SER A 90 17.20 6.19 8.16
CA SER A 90 16.04 6.00 7.27
C SER A 90 16.41 5.40 5.90
N GLN A 91 17.64 5.61 5.44
CA GLN A 91 18.19 5.02 4.21
C GLN A 91 18.48 3.53 4.31
N GLN A 92 18.62 3.01 5.53
CA GLN A 92 19.03 1.65 5.82
C GLN A 92 17.96 0.89 6.61
N THR A 93 16.79 1.50 6.81
CA THR A 93 15.69 0.94 7.59
C THR A 93 14.49 0.69 6.68
N CYS A 94 14.04 -0.56 6.66
CA CYS A 94 12.89 -0.98 5.89
C CYS A 94 11.65 -0.15 6.24
N GLU A 95 11.04 0.42 5.21
CA GLU A 95 9.82 1.23 5.31
C GLU A 95 8.62 0.47 5.89
N ILE A 96 8.62 -0.86 5.80
CA ILE A 96 7.48 -1.70 6.23
C ILE A 96 7.65 -2.16 7.68
N CYS A 97 8.78 -2.77 8.02
CA CYS A 97 8.95 -3.43 9.33
C CYS A 97 10.03 -2.83 10.24
N GLY A 98 10.82 -1.87 9.76
CA GLY A 98 11.88 -1.25 10.56
C GLY A 98 13.17 -2.07 10.71
N ASN A 99 13.26 -3.25 10.09
CA ASN A 99 14.51 -4.01 10.03
C ASN A 99 15.53 -3.37 9.07
N PRO A 100 16.83 -3.70 9.19
CA PRO A 100 17.83 -3.28 8.22
C PRO A 100 17.43 -3.66 6.78
N GLY A 101 17.51 -2.69 5.88
CA GLY A 101 17.11 -2.81 4.48
C GLY A 101 18.05 -2.09 3.54
N ALA A 102 17.86 -2.34 2.25
CA ALA A 102 18.60 -1.69 1.17
C ALA A 102 17.64 -0.95 0.24
N MET A 103 18.20 -0.01 -0.53
CA MET A 103 17.45 0.79 -1.49
C MET A 103 17.02 -0.09 -2.67
N GLU A 104 15.71 -0.24 -2.87
CA GLU A 104 15.12 -0.92 -4.02
C GLU A 104 14.17 0.03 -4.75
N GLY A 105 14.58 0.49 -5.94
CA GLY A 105 13.87 1.51 -6.68
C GLY A 105 13.78 2.82 -5.90
N LYS A 106 12.57 3.14 -5.41
CA LYS A 106 12.28 4.36 -4.61
C LYS A 106 11.92 4.06 -3.15
N ARG A 107 12.09 2.82 -2.66
CA ARG A 107 11.78 2.44 -1.27
C ARG A 107 12.93 1.67 -0.64
N VAL A 108 13.09 1.80 0.68
CA VAL A 108 14.06 0.97 1.43
C VAL A 108 13.33 -0.27 1.95
N LEU A 109 13.75 -1.44 1.53
CA LEU A 109 13.13 -2.72 1.88
C LEU A 109 14.17 -3.70 2.46
N CYS A 110 13.77 -4.50 3.43
CA CYS A 110 14.59 -5.63 3.88
C CYS A 110 14.39 -6.82 2.95
N ILE A 111 15.29 -7.81 3.00
CA ILE A 111 15.28 -9.00 2.11
C ILE A 111 13.91 -9.69 2.09
N GLY A 112 13.23 -9.79 3.24
CA GLY A 112 11.90 -10.41 3.31
C GLY A 112 10.81 -9.63 2.57
N HIS A 113 10.87 -8.30 2.57
CA HIS A 113 9.88 -7.46 1.88
C HIS A 113 10.26 -7.18 0.42
N ALA A 114 11.55 -7.12 0.12
CA ALA A 114 12.09 -7.06 -1.24
C ALA A 114 11.61 -8.26 -2.08
N GLY A 115 11.81 -9.48 -1.55
CA GLY A 115 11.35 -10.71 -2.18
C GLY A 115 9.83 -10.75 -2.34
N GLY A 116 9.08 -10.39 -1.29
CA GLY A 116 7.61 -10.40 -1.34
C GLY A 116 7.01 -9.42 -2.35
N VAL A 117 7.64 -8.28 -2.61
CA VAL A 117 7.18 -7.33 -3.65
C VAL A 117 7.48 -7.85 -5.05
N ALA A 118 8.66 -8.43 -5.27
CA ALA A 118 9.01 -9.04 -6.55
C ALA A 118 8.16 -10.27 -6.86
N GLU A 119 7.88 -11.12 -5.86
CA GLU A 119 7.00 -12.29 -6.00
C GLU A 119 5.55 -11.89 -6.30
N LYS A 120 5.03 -10.84 -5.63
CA LYS A 120 3.68 -10.31 -5.92
C LYS A 120 3.59 -9.78 -7.35
N ALA A 121 4.55 -8.96 -7.77
CA ALA A 121 4.60 -8.44 -9.14
C ALA A 121 4.73 -9.57 -10.19
N ALA A 122 5.56 -10.59 -9.92
CA ALA A 122 5.71 -11.74 -10.82
C ALA A 122 4.42 -12.57 -10.91
N ARG A 123 3.73 -12.76 -9.78
CA ARG A 123 2.44 -13.46 -9.70
C ARG A 123 1.33 -12.70 -10.45
N GLU A 124 1.30 -11.38 -10.29
CA GLU A 124 0.38 -10.48 -11.01
C GLU A 124 0.61 -10.53 -12.52
N GLN A 125 1.86 -10.44 -12.95
CA GLN A 125 2.22 -10.56 -14.37
C GLN A 125 1.85 -11.94 -14.93
N ALA A 126 2.11 -13.02 -14.20
CA ALA A 126 1.78 -14.37 -14.64
C ALA A 126 0.27 -14.56 -14.84
N LEU A 127 -0.57 -14.04 -13.93
CA LEU A 127 -2.02 -14.07 -14.10
C LEU A 127 -2.46 -13.21 -15.28
N TYR A 128 -1.87 -12.01 -15.44
CA TYR A 128 -2.17 -11.14 -16.56
C TYR A 128 -1.91 -11.83 -17.90
N ASP A 129 -0.75 -12.47 -18.04
CA ASP A 129 -0.37 -13.20 -19.25
C ASP A 129 -1.28 -14.41 -19.51
N GLU A 130 -1.73 -15.09 -18.46
CA GLU A 130 -2.66 -16.22 -18.53
C GLU A 130 -4.03 -15.80 -19.07
N VAL A 131 -4.58 -14.68 -18.59
CA VAL A 131 -5.94 -14.22 -18.95
C VAL A 131 -5.94 -13.05 -19.93
N ALA A 132 -4.81 -12.81 -20.61
CA ALA A 132 -4.61 -11.66 -21.49
C ALA A 132 -5.66 -11.53 -22.61
N SER A 133 -6.22 -12.66 -23.06
CA SER A 133 -7.27 -12.71 -24.09
C SER A 133 -8.61 -12.14 -23.63
N LEU A 134 -8.83 -11.99 -22.32
CA LEU A 134 -9.99 -11.30 -21.74
C LEU A 134 -9.78 -9.79 -21.69
N PHE A 135 -8.60 -9.27 -22.00
CA PHE A 135 -8.31 -7.84 -21.89
C PHE A 135 -8.23 -7.17 -23.28
N PRO A 136 -8.76 -5.95 -23.43
CA PRO A 136 -8.62 -5.18 -24.67
C PRO A 136 -7.16 -4.90 -25.06
N GLU A 137 -6.89 -4.91 -26.37
CA GLU A 137 -5.60 -4.54 -26.95
C GLU A 137 -5.34 -3.03 -26.76
N GLY A 138 -4.60 -2.65 -25.70
CA GLY A 138 -4.05 -1.30 -25.53
C GLY A 138 -4.36 -0.57 -24.22
N HIS A 139 -4.27 -1.24 -23.06
CA HIS A 139 -4.67 -0.61 -21.81
C HIS A 139 -3.63 0.30 -21.14
N GLY A 140 -4.12 1.47 -20.71
CA GLY A 140 -3.62 2.24 -19.57
C GLY A 140 -4.16 1.70 -18.23
N SER A 141 -3.97 2.44 -17.14
CA SER A 141 -4.08 2.05 -15.71
C SER A 141 -5.45 1.55 -15.19
N ALA A 142 -6.35 1.05 -16.02
CA ALA A 142 -7.71 0.62 -15.63
C ALA A 142 -7.82 -0.84 -15.18
N ILE A 143 -6.81 -1.67 -15.46
CA ILE A 143 -6.73 -3.05 -15.01
C ILE A 143 -5.62 -3.13 -13.96
N ASP A 144 -6.01 -3.13 -12.70
CA ASP A 144 -5.11 -3.30 -11.57
C ASP A 144 -5.36 -4.68 -10.93
N LEU A 145 -4.39 -5.58 -11.08
CA LEU A 145 -4.42 -6.90 -10.43
C LEU A 145 -3.79 -6.85 -9.03
N GLY A 146 -3.30 -5.70 -8.56
CA GLY A 146 -2.67 -5.47 -7.26
C GLY A 146 -3.62 -5.54 -6.07
N VAL A 147 -4.48 -6.57 -6.02
CA VAL A 147 -5.46 -6.77 -4.95
C VAL A 147 -4.82 -7.34 -3.68
N PRO A 148 -5.40 -7.10 -2.50
CA PRO A 148 -4.99 -7.73 -1.25
C PRO A 148 -4.91 -9.25 -1.35
N GLU A 149 -4.00 -9.85 -0.58
CA GLU A 149 -3.71 -11.29 -0.65
C GLU A 149 -4.93 -12.16 -0.33
N HIS A 150 -5.80 -11.72 0.58
CA HIS A 150 -7.03 -12.44 0.92
C HIS A 150 -8.09 -12.43 -0.22
N LEU A 151 -7.95 -11.56 -1.21
CA LEU A 151 -8.82 -11.50 -2.40
C LEU A 151 -8.19 -12.16 -3.64
N TRP A 152 -6.89 -12.43 -3.60
CA TRP A 152 -6.14 -12.90 -4.76
C TRP A 152 -6.68 -14.22 -5.33
N ASP A 153 -6.96 -15.19 -4.47
CA ASP A 153 -7.45 -16.50 -4.90
C ASP A 153 -8.85 -16.40 -5.50
N LEU A 154 -9.70 -15.53 -4.93
CA LEU A 154 -11.05 -15.28 -5.42
C LEU A 154 -11.00 -14.64 -6.81
N LEU A 155 -10.23 -13.56 -6.97
CA LEU A 155 -10.08 -12.87 -8.25
C LEU A 155 -9.49 -13.81 -9.32
N SER A 156 -8.36 -14.46 -9.02
CA SER A 156 -7.67 -15.32 -9.99
C SER A 156 -8.50 -16.53 -10.41
N THR A 157 -9.26 -17.14 -9.50
CA THR A 157 -10.15 -18.26 -9.81
C THR A 157 -11.31 -17.81 -10.70
N THR A 158 -11.92 -16.66 -10.41
CA THR A 158 -13.01 -16.13 -11.22
C THR A 158 -12.55 -15.75 -12.63
N LEU A 159 -11.40 -15.08 -12.76
CA LEU A 159 -10.84 -14.75 -14.08
C LEU A 159 -10.54 -16.00 -14.92
N ARG A 160 -9.97 -17.05 -14.31
CA ARG A 160 -9.74 -18.34 -14.98
C ARG A 160 -11.04 -19.04 -15.37
N ALA A 161 -12.08 -18.96 -14.53
CA ALA A 161 -13.38 -19.54 -14.82
C ALA A 161 -14.06 -18.84 -16.01
N ILE A 162 -13.98 -17.50 -16.07
CA ILE A 162 -14.45 -16.71 -17.20
C ILE A 162 -13.67 -17.07 -18.46
N LEU A 163 -12.33 -17.14 -18.40
CA LEU A 163 -11.50 -17.53 -19.53
C LEU A 163 -11.91 -18.90 -20.07
N LYS A 164 -12.03 -19.90 -19.20
CA LYS A 164 -12.44 -21.25 -19.56
C LYS A 164 -13.79 -21.29 -20.26
N LEU A 165 -14.76 -20.49 -19.80
CA LEU A 165 -16.09 -20.41 -20.40
C LEU A 165 -16.05 -19.74 -21.78
N VAL A 166 -15.25 -18.68 -21.91
CA VAL A 166 -15.04 -17.95 -23.18
C VAL A 166 -14.35 -18.84 -24.22
N GLU A 167 -13.38 -19.64 -23.80
CA GLU A 167 -12.68 -20.62 -24.66
C GLU A 167 -13.59 -21.79 -25.05
N SER A 168 -14.41 -22.32 -24.13
CA SER A 168 -15.29 -23.46 -24.43
C SER A 168 -16.37 -23.13 -25.46
N GLU A 169 -16.77 -21.86 -25.52
CA GLU A 169 -17.83 -21.37 -26.41
C GLU A 169 -17.29 -20.67 -27.67
N ASP A 170 -15.95 -20.65 -27.86
CA ASP A 170 -15.26 -20.02 -29.00
C ASP A 170 -15.64 -18.53 -29.20
N ILE A 171 -15.72 -17.78 -28.10
CA ILE A 171 -16.07 -16.35 -28.08
C ILE A 171 -14.93 -15.45 -27.58
N VAL A 172 -13.69 -15.92 -27.70
CA VAL A 172 -12.48 -15.15 -27.35
C VAL A 172 -12.45 -13.82 -28.10
N GLY A 173 -12.09 -12.73 -27.41
CA GLY A 173 -12.09 -11.37 -27.95
C GLY A 173 -13.47 -10.70 -28.06
N LYS A 174 -14.56 -11.44 -27.80
CA LYS A 174 -15.93 -10.89 -27.70
C LYS A 174 -16.33 -10.54 -26.27
N VAL A 175 -15.68 -11.12 -25.28
CA VAL A 175 -15.84 -10.80 -23.86
C VAL A 175 -14.58 -10.09 -23.40
N LEU A 176 -14.72 -8.85 -22.93
CA LEU A 176 -13.59 -8.03 -22.53
C LEU A 176 -13.79 -7.47 -21.13
N ILE A 177 -12.87 -7.77 -20.22
CA ILE A 177 -12.79 -7.13 -18.91
C ILE A 177 -12.05 -5.81 -19.10
N THR A 178 -12.76 -4.72 -18.83
CA THR A 178 -12.32 -3.35 -19.12
C THR A 178 -11.83 -2.60 -17.89
N ARG A 179 -12.19 -3.08 -16.69
CA ARG A 179 -11.76 -2.50 -15.41
C ARG A 179 -11.68 -3.58 -14.34
N ILE A 180 -10.60 -3.56 -13.58
CA ILE A 180 -10.43 -4.27 -12.31
C ILE A 180 -9.77 -3.26 -11.37
N GLU A 181 -10.41 -2.94 -10.25
CA GLU A 181 -9.91 -1.95 -9.30
C GLU A 181 -10.36 -2.28 -7.88
N PHE A 182 -9.46 -2.11 -6.92
CA PHE A 182 -9.75 -2.18 -5.51
C PHE A 182 -9.52 -0.80 -4.88
N ASP A 183 -10.56 -0.19 -4.32
CA ASP A 183 -10.48 1.17 -3.77
C ASP A 183 -10.08 1.24 -2.29
N GLY A 184 -9.83 0.09 -1.67
CA GLY A 184 -9.55 -0.06 -0.24
C GLY A 184 -10.69 -0.71 0.54
N GLU A 185 -11.91 -0.66 0.02
CA GLU A 185 -13.10 -1.22 0.68
C GLU A 185 -13.78 -2.28 -0.18
N ALA A 186 -13.86 -2.08 -1.50
CA ALA A 186 -14.55 -2.95 -2.43
C ALA A 186 -13.74 -3.22 -3.71
N LEU A 187 -13.96 -4.41 -4.28
CA LEU A 187 -13.44 -4.79 -5.59
C LEU A 187 -14.48 -4.48 -6.66
N PHE A 188 -14.09 -3.80 -7.72
CA PHE A 188 -14.95 -3.48 -8.86
C PHE A 188 -14.43 -4.14 -10.13
N VAL A 189 -15.31 -4.88 -10.80
CA VAL A 189 -15.00 -5.50 -12.09
C VAL A 189 -16.03 -5.09 -13.14
N ARG A 190 -15.55 -4.71 -14.33
CA ARG A 190 -16.41 -4.32 -15.45
C ARG A 190 -16.11 -5.13 -16.69
N VAL A 191 -17.14 -5.78 -17.21
CA VAL A 191 -17.10 -6.55 -18.46
C VAL A 191 -17.86 -5.82 -19.57
N CYS A 192 -17.34 -5.93 -20.78
CA CYS A 192 -17.93 -5.45 -22.01
C CYS A 192 -18.09 -6.63 -22.98
N TYR A 193 -19.21 -6.66 -23.68
CA TYR A 193 -19.53 -7.69 -24.66
C TYR A 193 -19.55 -7.06 -26.06
N GLN A 194 -18.72 -7.56 -26.97
CA GLN A 194 -18.58 -7.06 -28.34
C GLN A 194 -19.06 -8.10 -29.34
N ASN A 195 -19.96 -7.70 -30.25
CA ASN A 195 -20.39 -8.52 -31.38
C ASN A 195 -20.87 -9.94 -30.99
N LEU A 196 -21.51 -10.07 -29.82
CA LEU A 196 -22.12 -11.31 -29.35
C LEU A 196 -23.55 -11.43 -29.88
N GLU A 197 -23.85 -12.55 -30.53
CA GLU A 197 -25.19 -12.88 -31.00
C GLU A 197 -26.12 -13.23 -29.82
N ALA A 198 -27.43 -13.13 -30.05
CA ALA A 198 -28.45 -13.42 -29.04
C ALA A 198 -28.39 -14.86 -28.48
N VAL A 199 -27.79 -15.80 -29.22
CA VAL A 199 -27.59 -17.20 -28.79
C VAL A 199 -26.67 -17.29 -27.57
N PHE A 200 -25.78 -16.31 -27.35
CA PHE A 200 -24.84 -16.28 -26.24
C PHE A 200 -25.37 -15.52 -25.01
N LEU A 201 -26.66 -15.19 -24.95
CA LEU A 201 -27.25 -14.47 -23.81
C LEU A 201 -27.06 -15.25 -22.49
N GLY A 202 -27.16 -16.58 -22.52
CA GLY A 202 -26.90 -17.43 -21.36
C GLY A 202 -25.47 -17.27 -20.83
N ILE A 203 -24.50 -17.19 -21.73
CA ILE A 203 -23.08 -16.99 -21.36
C ILE A 203 -22.85 -15.60 -20.78
N GLN A 204 -23.47 -14.56 -21.35
CA GLN A 204 -23.41 -13.21 -20.78
C GLN A 204 -23.99 -13.17 -19.36
N MET A 205 -25.11 -13.87 -19.13
CA MET A 205 -25.69 -13.97 -17.79
C MET A 205 -24.75 -14.69 -16.81
N SER A 206 -24.18 -15.82 -17.20
CA SER A 206 -23.24 -16.56 -16.36
C SER A 206 -21.97 -15.75 -16.03
N ILE A 207 -21.43 -14.99 -16.98
CA ILE A 207 -20.26 -14.13 -16.73
C ILE A 207 -20.62 -12.98 -15.79
N ASN A 208 -21.77 -12.34 -15.98
CA ASN A 208 -22.24 -11.29 -15.07
C ASN A 208 -22.51 -11.83 -13.67
N GLU A 209 -23.04 -13.05 -13.54
CA GLU A 209 -23.24 -13.72 -12.24
C GLU A 209 -21.90 -14.01 -11.56
N MET A 210 -20.92 -14.57 -12.28
CA MET A 210 -19.56 -14.79 -11.75
C MET A 210 -18.89 -13.49 -11.27
N ILE A 211 -19.08 -12.38 -11.99
CA ILE A 211 -18.57 -11.07 -11.59
C ILE A 211 -19.32 -10.54 -10.37
N SER A 212 -20.65 -10.63 -10.35
CA SER A 212 -21.46 -10.21 -9.22
C SER A 212 -21.12 -11.00 -7.95
N ASP A 213 -20.94 -12.32 -8.06
CA ASP A 213 -20.54 -13.19 -6.97
C ASP A 213 -19.13 -12.84 -6.47
N LEU A 214 -18.20 -12.53 -7.38
CA LEU A 214 -16.87 -12.05 -7.03
C LEU A 214 -16.94 -10.76 -6.21
N GLU A 215 -17.71 -9.76 -6.64
CA GLU A 215 -17.86 -8.49 -5.92
C GLU A 215 -18.47 -8.75 -4.52
N VAL A 216 -19.54 -9.53 -4.42
CA VAL A 216 -20.19 -9.86 -3.13
C VAL A 216 -19.29 -10.64 -2.18
N LEU A 217 -18.59 -11.66 -2.68
CA LEU A 217 -17.67 -12.48 -1.88
C LEU A 217 -16.44 -11.66 -1.46
N SER A 218 -15.99 -10.73 -2.30
CA SER A 218 -14.89 -9.82 -1.95
C SER A 218 -15.27 -8.86 -0.82
N ASP A 219 -16.50 -8.35 -0.80
CA ASP A 219 -17.02 -7.52 0.29
C ASP A 219 -17.13 -8.31 1.60
N GLU A 220 -17.56 -9.57 1.53
CA GLU A 220 -17.60 -10.46 2.70
C GLU A 220 -16.19 -10.77 3.22
N ALA A 221 -15.25 -11.09 2.33
CA ALA A 221 -13.87 -11.38 2.69
C ALA A 221 -13.18 -10.15 3.32
N THR A 222 -13.38 -8.97 2.74
CA THR A 222 -12.82 -7.70 3.25
C THR A 222 -13.41 -7.36 4.62
N ARG A 223 -14.72 -7.56 4.83
CA ARG A 223 -15.34 -7.40 6.16
C ARG A 223 -14.78 -8.37 7.19
N LYS A 224 -14.66 -9.66 6.85
CA LYS A 224 -14.07 -10.67 7.76
C LYS A 224 -12.61 -10.37 8.11
N HIS A 225 -11.85 -9.89 7.13
CA HIS A 225 -10.46 -9.49 7.33
C HIS A 225 -10.36 -8.27 8.25
N ASN A 226 -11.20 -7.25 8.06
CA ASN A 226 -11.17 -6.01 8.84
C ASN A 226 -11.73 -6.14 10.26
N LEU A 227 -12.74 -7.00 10.45
CA LEU A 227 -13.38 -7.20 11.77
C LEU A 227 -12.68 -8.27 12.61
N GLY A 228 -11.65 -8.94 12.08
CA GLY A 228 -11.06 -10.14 12.66
C GLY A 228 -12.05 -11.30 12.53
N GLY A 229 -11.62 -12.39 11.87
CA GLY A 229 -12.46 -13.57 11.67
C GLY A 229 -13.23 -13.92 12.94
N SER A 230 -14.55 -13.86 12.86
CA SER A 230 -15.44 -14.13 13.98
C SER A 230 -15.16 -15.52 14.53
N ASP A 231 -14.61 -15.57 15.74
CA ASP A 231 -14.66 -16.74 16.62
C ASP A 231 -16.13 -17.11 16.82
N ALA A 232 -16.58 -18.10 16.05
CA ALA A 232 -17.81 -18.84 16.31
C ALA A 232 -17.50 -20.31 16.09
N SER A 233 -16.89 -20.92 17.11
CA SER A 233 -16.92 -22.37 17.35
C SER A 233 -18.24 -22.76 17.99
#